data_AF-A0AAD9DDB5-F1
#
_entry.id   AF-A0AAD9DDB5-F1
#
_cell.length_a   1.000
_cell.length_b   1.000
_cell.length_c   1.000
_cell.angle_alpha   90.00
_cell.angle_beta   90.00
_cell.angle_gamma   90.00
#
_symmetry.space_group_name_H-M   'P 1'
#
loop_
_entity.id
_entity.type
_entity.pdbx_description
1 polymer ?
#
loop_
_entity_poly.entity_id
_entity_poly.type
_entity_poly.pdbx_seq_one_letter_code
_entity_poly.pdbx_strand_id
1 'polypeptide(L)'
;MSTNQPPEKKQKADVTWRSKCISKFGLKEPPGTVPTGSEDAWKRYYKTRVKIEEDDARLEDEDYDSDGNSIAKEEDAEEVSELMWSWATYGMERLEKLMPEDCKWHWTPQRPKLGWDSDCKLQSADYYAHVWSPFAIPHAIKLYHSWYGKVGWSYSTLNTDYHYMLVDFEDSDEGSKYVQLCSFDDDVIKTSNLNKTAVAKLRKFLYGGNTKKIKQQTCSDKDFLLLLFGSMGSTDEHLEDDAKDACLGWTWVPSNDDDTKEKLFNLKAPEDDDENGVPPTTLDKYYPRRCSWLRYAILKAADALGPISKHYQPPPEKKASPARGYDDSDSGGYSSDGYQW
;
A
#
# COMPACT_ATOMS: atom_id res chain seq x y z
N MET A 1 36.08 -14.15 64.21
CA MET A 1 36.24 -14.40 62.76
C MET A 1 35.07 -13.72 62.07
N SER A 2 35.29 -12.54 61.48
CA SER A 2 34.26 -11.79 60.76
C SER A 2 34.70 -11.71 59.30
N THR A 3 34.06 -12.49 58.44
CA THR A 3 34.32 -12.50 57.00
C THR A 3 33.52 -11.37 56.35
N ASN A 4 34.17 -10.23 56.13
CA ASN A 4 33.69 -9.21 55.22
C ASN A 4 33.84 -9.72 53.78
N GLN A 5 32.75 -10.21 53.18
CA GLN A 5 32.65 -10.29 51.73
C GLN A 5 32.24 -8.92 51.18
N PRO A 6 32.94 -8.36 50.18
CA PRO A 6 32.48 -7.16 49.52
C PRO A 6 31.21 -7.46 48.71
N PRO A 7 30.30 -6.49 48.57
CA PRO A 7 29.10 -6.67 47.75
C PRO A 7 29.50 -6.92 46.30
N GLU A 8 28.98 -8.01 45.72
CA GLU A 8 29.09 -8.31 44.30
C GLU A 8 28.58 -7.12 43.50
N LYS A 9 29.49 -6.45 42.78
CA LYS A 9 29.11 -5.51 41.73
C LYS A 9 28.35 -6.32 40.67
N LYS A 10 27.03 -6.17 40.61
CA LYS A 10 26.25 -6.54 39.43
C LYS A 10 26.91 -5.88 38.22
N GLN A 11 27.61 -6.65 37.41
CA GLN A 11 28.06 -6.20 36.09
C GLN A 11 26.80 -5.76 35.35
N LYS A 12 26.70 -4.46 35.00
CA LYS A 12 25.73 -4.02 33.99
C LYS A 12 26.11 -4.80 32.73
N ALA A 13 25.24 -5.70 32.28
CA ALA A 13 25.41 -6.34 30.99
C ALA A 13 25.60 -5.24 29.94
N ASP A 14 26.65 -5.35 29.13
CA ASP A 14 26.87 -4.41 28.03
C ASP A 14 25.63 -4.44 27.12
N VAL A 15 24.97 -3.29 27.00
CA VAL A 15 23.75 -3.15 26.20
C VAL A 15 24.16 -3.22 24.73
N THR A 16 23.86 -4.35 24.09
CA THR A 16 24.09 -4.57 22.66
C THR A 16 23.17 -3.69 21.81
N TRP A 17 23.56 -3.39 20.57
CA TRP A 17 22.69 -2.68 19.63
C TRP A 17 21.40 -3.45 19.36
N ARG A 18 21.47 -4.79 19.27
CA ARG A 18 20.28 -5.64 19.15
C ARG A 18 19.31 -5.40 20.31
N SER A 19 19.80 -5.48 21.55
CA SER A 19 18.95 -5.28 22.74
C SER A 19 18.36 -3.86 22.80
N LYS A 20 19.13 -2.86 22.37
CA LYS A 20 18.67 -1.47 22.25
C LYS A 20 17.56 -1.32 21.21
N CYS A 21 17.68 -1.94 20.04
CA CYS A 21 16.64 -1.94 19.00
C CYS A 21 15.37 -2.64 19.45
N ILE A 22 15.50 -3.82 20.07
CA ILE A 22 14.36 -4.55 20.63
C ILE A 22 13.60 -3.68 21.63
N SER A 23 14.31 -3.04 22.55
CA SER A 23 13.69 -2.18 23.55
C SER A 23 13.10 -0.89 22.97
N LYS A 24 13.79 -0.22 22.03
CA LYS A 24 13.32 1.06 21.46
C LYS A 24 12.10 0.87 20.55
N PHE A 25 12.13 -0.16 19.71
CA PHE A 25 11.14 -0.36 18.66
C PHE A 25 10.11 -1.45 18.98
N GLY A 26 10.19 -2.06 20.16
CA GLY A 26 9.25 -3.10 20.60
C GLY A 26 9.34 -4.40 19.80
N LEU A 27 10.50 -4.71 19.22
CA LEU A 27 10.67 -5.87 18.34
C LEU A 27 10.44 -7.19 19.08
N LYS A 28 9.75 -8.13 18.44
CA LYS A 28 9.45 -9.46 18.99
C LYS A 28 10.51 -10.49 18.60
N GLU A 29 10.57 -11.61 19.29
CA GLU A 29 11.41 -12.72 18.80
C GLU A 29 10.82 -13.32 17.51
N PRO A 30 11.64 -13.65 16.51
CA PRO A 30 11.15 -14.15 15.23
C PRO A 30 10.39 -15.48 15.38
N PRO A 31 9.31 -15.69 14.61
CA PRO A 31 8.51 -16.92 14.67
C PRO A 31 9.22 -18.14 14.04
N GLY A 32 10.32 -17.91 13.33
CA GLY A 32 11.18 -18.93 12.72
C GLY A 32 12.65 -18.76 13.11
N THR A 33 13.49 -19.71 12.71
CA THR A 33 14.94 -19.59 12.89
C THR A 33 15.52 -18.65 11.84
N VAL A 34 15.99 -17.49 12.27
CA VAL A 34 16.64 -16.48 11.43
C VAL A 34 17.98 -16.10 12.07
N PRO A 35 19.01 -15.77 11.28
CA PRO A 35 20.24 -15.20 11.81
C PRO A 35 19.91 -13.98 12.68
N THR A 36 20.52 -13.89 13.86
CA THR A 36 20.30 -12.77 14.78
C THR A 36 20.85 -11.45 14.26
N GLY A 37 21.75 -11.54 13.27
CA GLY A 37 22.50 -10.42 12.73
C GLY A 37 23.71 -9.99 13.57
N SER A 38 24.63 -9.25 12.94
CA SER A 38 25.82 -8.67 13.54
C SER A 38 25.49 -7.37 14.30
N GLU A 39 26.31 -7.04 15.30
CA GLU A 39 26.13 -5.79 16.06
C GLU A 39 26.26 -4.53 15.18
N ASP A 40 27.07 -4.60 14.12
CA ASP A 40 27.18 -3.51 13.15
C ASP A 40 25.91 -3.37 12.29
N ALA A 41 25.28 -4.48 11.90
CA ALA A 41 23.98 -4.44 11.21
C ALA A 41 22.91 -3.81 12.11
N TRP A 42 22.84 -4.20 13.38
CA TRP A 42 21.90 -3.58 14.33
C TRP A 42 22.16 -2.10 14.57
N LYS A 43 23.43 -1.68 14.59
CA LYS A 43 23.80 -0.28 14.65
C LYS A 43 23.38 0.49 13.41
N ARG A 44 23.52 -0.09 12.20
CA ARG A 44 23.03 0.49 10.94
C ARG A 44 21.51 0.59 10.96
N TYR A 45 20.81 -0.49 11.28
CA TYR A 45 19.36 -0.54 11.43
C TYR A 45 18.86 0.56 12.37
N TYR A 46 19.44 0.67 13.57
CA TYR A 46 19.06 1.69 14.54
C TYR A 46 19.21 3.10 13.96
N LYS A 47 20.38 3.41 13.39
CA LYS A 47 20.68 4.74 12.87
C LYS A 47 19.76 5.10 11.70
N THR A 48 19.56 4.16 10.78
CA THR A 48 18.72 4.39 9.59
C THR A 48 17.26 4.57 9.98
N ARG A 49 16.71 3.70 10.84
CA ARG A 49 15.32 3.81 11.28
C ARG A 49 15.06 5.09 12.07
N VAL A 50 15.93 5.43 13.02
CA VAL A 50 15.81 6.70 13.78
C VAL A 50 15.90 7.89 12.85
N LYS A 51 16.86 7.91 11.92
CA LYS A 51 16.98 9.00 10.95
C LYS A 51 15.70 9.18 10.14
N ILE A 52 15.11 8.08 9.64
CA ILE A 52 13.88 8.16 8.83
C ILE A 52 12.69 8.63 9.68
N GLU A 53 12.54 8.12 10.91
CA GLU A 53 11.50 8.56 11.85
C GLU A 53 11.67 10.04 12.25
N GLU A 54 12.90 10.55 12.36
CA GLU A 54 13.20 11.96 12.66
C GLU A 54 13.07 12.90 11.43
N ASP A 55 13.49 12.44 10.25
CA ASP A 55 13.37 13.20 9.00
C ASP A 55 11.89 13.41 8.65
N ASP A 56 11.04 12.41 8.90
CA ASP A 56 9.58 12.53 8.72
C ASP A 56 8.98 13.58 9.68
N ALA A 57 9.37 13.56 10.95
CA ALA A 57 8.92 14.54 11.95
C ALA A 57 9.39 15.98 11.65
N ARG A 58 10.52 16.16 10.94
CA ARG A 58 11.04 17.48 10.58
C ARG A 58 10.35 18.14 9.39
N LEU A 59 9.74 17.35 8.51
CA LEU A 59 9.01 17.88 7.36
C LEU A 59 7.66 18.47 7.76
N GLU A 60 7.23 18.34 9.01
CA GLU A 60 6.08 19.06 9.56
C GLU A 60 6.31 20.57 9.67
N ASP A 61 7.57 21.05 9.66
CA ASP A 61 7.87 22.43 10.04
C ASP A 61 8.12 23.42 8.88
N GLU A 62 8.57 23.05 7.67
CA GLU A 62 9.06 24.08 6.73
C GLU A 62 9.04 23.70 5.21
N ASP A 63 8.18 24.35 4.41
CA ASP A 63 8.27 24.37 2.92
C ASP A 63 8.85 25.72 2.44
N TYR A 64 10.18 25.80 2.38
CA TYR A 64 10.91 26.95 1.82
C TYR A 64 11.50 26.62 0.45
N ASP A 65 11.49 27.57 -0.49
CA ASP A 65 12.20 27.45 -1.77
C ASP A 65 13.73 27.46 -1.59
N SER A 66 14.48 27.29 -2.68
CA SER A 66 15.96 27.28 -2.64
C SER A 66 16.58 28.58 -2.12
N ASP A 67 15.78 29.65 -2.03
CA ASP A 67 16.17 30.99 -1.59
C ASP A 67 15.67 31.29 -0.16
N GLY A 68 15.03 30.31 0.51
CA GLY A 68 14.54 30.44 1.88
C GLY A 68 13.22 31.20 2.01
N ASN A 69 12.45 31.36 0.93
CA ASN A 69 11.12 31.98 0.97
C ASN A 69 10.02 30.92 1.07
N SER A 70 9.00 31.22 1.88
CA SER A 70 7.80 30.40 1.99
C SER A 70 7.16 30.28 0.61
N ILE A 71 7.02 29.08 0.09
CA ILE A 71 6.27 28.87 -1.15
C ILE A 71 4.80 29.10 -0.80
N ALA A 72 4.24 30.22 -1.23
CA ALA A 72 2.79 30.43 -1.16
C ALA A 72 2.14 29.44 -2.15
N LYS A 73 1.83 28.24 -1.66
CA LYS A 73 0.98 27.30 -2.39
C LYS A 73 -0.44 27.88 -2.39
N GLU A 74 -1.12 27.89 -3.54
CA GLU A 74 -2.56 28.19 -3.56
C GLU A 74 -3.28 27.21 -2.61
N GLU A 75 -4.31 27.68 -1.90
CA GLU A 75 -5.03 26.87 -0.89
C GLU A 75 -5.43 25.48 -1.42
N ASP A 76 -5.84 25.41 -2.70
CA ASP A 76 -6.19 24.17 -3.40
C ASP A 76 -5.02 23.15 -3.48
N ALA A 77 -3.78 23.62 -3.63
CA ALA A 77 -2.61 22.75 -3.70
C ALA A 77 -2.21 22.21 -2.32
N GLU A 78 -2.45 22.97 -1.25
CA GLU A 78 -2.26 22.53 0.13
C GLU A 78 -3.32 21.49 0.52
N GLU A 79 -4.59 21.73 0.19
CA GLU A 79 -5.68 20.76 0.44
C GLU A 79 -5.45 19.43 -0.26
N VAL A 80 -5.00 19.45 -1.52
CA VAL A 80 -4.68 18.22 -2.27
C VAL A 80 -3.46 17.52 -1.68
N SER A 81 -2.45 18.25 -1.21
CA SER A 81 -1.28 17.67 -0.55
C SER A 81 -1.65 16.96 0.76
N GLU A 82 -2.47 17.61 1.59
CA GLU A 82 -2.98 17.03 2.84
C GLU A 82 -3.87 15.82 2.56
N LEU A 83 -4.71 15.86 1.52
CA LEU A 83 -5.51 14.72 1.10
C LEU A 83 -4.62 13.52 0.71
N MET A 84 -3.59 13.73 -0.12
CA MET A 84 -2.67 12.67 -0.53
C MET A 84 -1.85 12.11 0.64
N TRP A 85 -1.53 12.93 1.64
CA TRP A 85 -0.90 12.48 2.87
C TRP A 85 -1.86 11.69 3.76
N SER A 86 -3.13 12.10 3.82
CA SER A 86 -4.18 11.38 4.53
C SER A 86 -4.42 9.97 3.98
N TRP A 87 -4.26 9.78 2.67
CA TRP A 87 -4.33 8.45 2.03
C TRP A 87 -3.28 7.50 2.58
N ALA A 88 -2.03 7.97 2.70
CA ALA A 88 -0.99 7.13 3.27
C ALA A 88 -1.39 6.64 4.68
N THR A 89 -1.96 7.52 5.52
CA THR A 89 -2.17 7.28 6.95
C THR A 89 -3.51 6.63 7.34
N TYR A 90 -4.63 7.03 6.72
CA TYR A 90 -5.98 6.60 7.15
C TYR A 90 -6.32 5.16 6.76
N GLY A 91 -5.99 4.74 5.54
CA GLY A 91 -6.23 3.37 5.07
C GLY A 91 -5.50 2.33 5.93
N MET A 92 -4.31 2.70 6.41
CA MET A 92 -3.43 1.81 7.14
C MET A 92 -3.90 1.50 8.55
N GLU A 93 -4.47 2.45 9.30
CA GLU A 93 -5.06 2.14 10.62
C GLU A 93 -6.17 1.07 10.54
N ARG A 94 -6.89 1.03 9.43
CA ARG A 94 -7.95 0.05 9.19
C ARG A 94 -7.36 -1.31 8.80
N LEU A 95 -6.36 -1.33 7.93
CA LEU A 95 -5.66 -2.55 7.53
C LEU A 95 -4.87 -3.18 8.69
N GLU A 96 -4.33 -2.37 9.60
CA GLU A 96 -3.64 -2.86 10.80
C GLU A 96 -4.55 -3.69 11.72
N LYS A 97 -5.87 -3.46 11.70
CA LYS A 97 -6.84 -4.27 12.46
C LYS A 97 -6.93 -5.72 11.96
N LEU A 98 -6.40 -6.00 10.77
CA LEU A 98 -6.28 -7.35 10.23
C LEU A 98 -5.10 -8.13 10.83
N MET A 99 -4.21 -7.45 11.55
CA MET A 99 -3.05 -8.05 12.21
C MET A 99 -3.39 -8.49 13.63
N PRO A 100 -2.84 -9.63 14.11
CA PRO A 100 -2.79 -9.94 15.53
C PRO A 100 -2.07 -8.83 16.31
N GLU A 101 -2.52 -8.55 17.54
CA GLU A 101 -1.92 -7.50 18.38
C GLU A 101 -0.40 -7.67 18.57
N ASP A 102 0.08 -8.92 18.62
CA ASP A 102 1.49 -9.23 18.79
C ASP A 102 2.33 -9.05 17.51
N CYS A 103 1.71 -8.78 16.37
CA CYS A 103 2.36 -8.59 15.08
C CYS A 103 1.87 -7.32 14.38
N LYS A 104 1.65 -6.23 15.11
CA LYS A 104 1.30 -4.94 14.50
C LYS A 104 2.28 -4.57 13.37
N TRP A 105 1.74 -3.98 12.32
CA TRP A 105 2.52 -3.56 11.17
C TRP A 105 3.42 -2.38 11.58
N HIS A 106 4.73 -2.47 11.33
CA HIS A 106 5.65 -1.38 11.61
C HIS A 106 6.09 -0.76 10.30
N TRP A 107 5.68 0.48 10.11
CA TRP A 107 5.87 1.18 8.87
C TRP A 107 6.15 2.66 9.17
N THR A 108 6.89 3.30 8.28
CA THR A 108 7.18 4.72 8.34
C THR A 108 6.92 5.28 6.94
N PRO A 109 5.73 5.86 6.70
CA PRO A 109 5.47 6.56 5.45
C PRO A 109 6.41 7.76 5.32
N GLN A 110 6.57 8.28 4.12
CA GLN A 110 7.23 9.55 3.86
C GLN A 110 6.30 10.44 3.06
N ARG A 111 6.31 11.75 3.34
CA ARG A 111 5.50 12.71 2.58
C ARG A 111 5.71 12.52 1.07
N PRO A 112 4.62 12.44 0.29
CA PRO A 112 4.74 12.24 -1.15
C PRO A 112 5.41 13.46 -1.80
N LYS A 113 6.22 13.21 -2.83
CA LYS A 113 6.75 14.29 -3.67
C LYS A 113 5.77 14.58 -4.77
N LEU A 114 5.19 15.77 -4.75
CA LEU A 114 4.16 16.19 -5.70
C LEU A 114 4.77 17.00 -6.84
N GLY A 115 4.42 16.64 -8.07
CA GLY A 115 4.75 17.39 -9.28
C GLY A 115 3.54 18.16 -9.76
N TRP A 116 3.69 19.48 -9.87
CA TRP A 116 2.64 20.42 -10.26
C TRP A 116 2.97 21.06 -11.61
N ASP A 117 1.95 21.43 -12.36
CA ASP A 117 2.12 22.23 -13.58
C ASP A 117 1.98 23.73 -13.34
N SER A 118 2.09 24.50 -14.42
CA SER A 118 2.00 25.97 -14.39
C SER A 118 0.64 26.50 -13.94
N ASP A 119 -0.40 25.66 -13.96
CA ASP A 119 -1.77 26.00 -13.57
C ASP A 119 -2.10 25.42 -12.19
N CYS A 120 -1.08 25.07 -11.39
CA CYS A 120 -1.22 24.43 -10.08
C CYS A 120 -2.01 23.10 -10.13
N LYS A 121 -2.00 22.39 -11.27
CA LYS A 121 -2.61 21.06 -11.37
C LYS A 121 -1.58 19.99 -11.10
N LEU A 122 -1.99 19.03 -10.29
CA LEU A 122 -1.16 17.88 -9.95
C LEU A 122 -0.95 16.99 -11.20
N GLN A 123 0.32 16.77 -11.57
CA GLN A 123 0.72 15.92 -12.69
C GLN A 123 1.34 14.60 -12.25
N SER A 124 1.94 14.56 -11.07
CA SER A 124 2.58 13.36 -10.55
C SER A 124 2.66 13.37 -9.03
N ALA A 125 2.76 12.19 -8.44
CA ALA A 125 3.10 12.00 -7.04
C ALA A 125 3.97 10.76 -6.85
N ASP A 126 5.03 10.92 -6.08
CA ASP A 126 5.93 9.84 -5.69
C ASP A 126 5.80 9.56 -4.20
N TYR A 127 5.28 8.40 -3.86
CA TYR A 127 5.13 7.89 -2.51
C TYR A 127 6.31 7.00 -2.14
N TYR A 128 6.75 7.13 -0.90
CA TYR A 128 7.80 6.31 -0.32
C TYR A 128 7.40 5.85 1.07
N ALA A 129 7.78 4.63 1.42
CA ALA A 129 7.63 4.13 2.77
C ALA A 129 8.70 3.10 3.12
N HIS A 130 8.92 2.91 4.42
CA HIS A 130 9.73 1.81 4.93
C HIS A 130 8.86 0.91 5.77
N VAL A 131 8.80 -0.37 5.42
CA VAL A 131 8.17 -1.42 6.23
C VAL A 131 9.27 -2.15 6.99
N TRP A 132 9.25 -2.02 8.31
CA TRP A 132 10.23 -2.60 9.21
C TRP A 132 9.78 -3.98 9.66
N SER A 133 10.73 -4.90 9.86
CA SER A 133 10.37 -6.18 10.49
C SER A 133 9.75 -5.93 11.88
N PRO A 134 8.58 -6.54 12.21
CA PRO A 134 8.07 -6.55 13.58
C PRO A 134 8.91 -7.42 14.52
N PHE A 135 9.84 -8.19 13.98
CA PHE A 135 10.66 -9.12 14.72
C PHE A 135 12.09 -8.59 14.85
N ALA A 136 12.86 -9.21 15.74
CA ALA A 136 14.27 -8.95 15.96
C ALA A 136 15.12 -9.50 14.80
N ILE A 137 14.84 -8.99 13.60
CA ILE A 137 15.50 -9.22 12.32
C ILE A 137 15.88 -7.83 11.79
N PRO A 138 17.16 -7.55 11.51
CA PRO A 138 17.59 -6.24 11.06
C PRO A 138 17.31 -6.08 9.56
N HIS A 139 16.03 -6.14 9.18
CA HIS A 139 15.56 -6.04 7.80
C HIS A 139 14.48 -4.95 7.67
N ALA A 140 14.41 -4.34 6.49
CA ALA A 140 13.31 -3.49 6.07
C ALA A 140 12.98 -3.68 4.58
N ILE A 141 11.74 -3.41 4.19
CA ILE A 141 11.35 -3.28 2.79
C ILE A 141 11.13 -1.80 2.53
N LYS A 142 11.93 -1.21 1.65
CA LYS A 142 11.68 0.14 1.15
C LYS A 142 10.70 0.03 -0.01
N LEU A 143 9.64 0.80 0.05
CA LEU A 143 8.57 0.83 -0.92
C LEU A 143 8.59 2.15 -1.69
N TYR A 144 8.25 2.08 -2.96
CA TYR A 144 8.16 3.22 -3.86
C TYR A 144 6.97 3.04 -4.78
N HIS A 145 6.09 4.02 -4.82
CA HIS A 145 4.96 4.08 -5.71
C HIS A 145 4.99 5.42 -6.42
N SER A 146 5.13 5.39 -7.74
CA SER A 146 5.05 6.60 -8.55
C SER A 146 3.77 6.59 -9.35
N TRP A 147 3.12 7.74 -9.35
CA TRP A 147 1.99 8.03 -10.18
C TRP A 147 2.30 9.24 -11.07
N TYR A 148 2.03 9.15 -12.36
CA TYR A 148 2.16 10.24 -13.33
C TYR A 148 1.07 10.18 -14.39
N GLY A 149 0.46 11.32 -14.71
CA GLY A 149 -0.63 11.36 -15.68
C GLY A 149 -1.29 12.73 -15.86
N LYS A 150 -2.04 12.87 -16.95
CA LYS A 150 -2.97 14.00 -17.13
C LYS A 150 -4.35 13.56 -16.64
N VAL A 151 -4.83 14.18 -15.57
CA VAL A 151 -6.21 13.99 -15.11
C VAL A 151 -7.11 14.91 -15.94
N GLY A 152 -7.84 14.33 -16.89
CA GLY A 152 -8.90 15.00 -17.63
C GLY A 152 -10.28 14.53 -17.14
N TRP A 153 -11.30 15.38 -17.29
CA TRP A 153 -12.68 15.10 -16.86
C TRP A 153 -13.31 13.83 -17.50
N SER A 154 -12.74 13.35 -18.61
CA SER A 154 -13.23 12.19 -19.36
C SER A 154 -12.13 11.17 -19.74
N TYR A 155 -10.90 11.37 -19.27
CA TYR A 155 -9.78 10.45 -19.47
C TYR A 155 -8.71 10.69 -18.40
N SER A 156 -8.32 9.63 -17.70
CA SER A 156 -7.11 9.63 -16.89
C SER A 156 -6.13 8.67 -17.55
N THR A 157 -5.15 9.17 -18.31
CA THR A 157 -3.94 8.37 -18.57
C THR A 157 -3.13 8.39 -17.29
N LEU A 158 -3.52 7.48 -16.41
CA LEU A 158 -2.90 7.27 -15.13
C LEU A 158 -1.85 6.18 -15.33
N ASN A 159 -0.57 6.50 -15.19
CA ASN A 159 0.46 5.49 -15.08
C ASN A 159 0.83 5.36 -13.62
N THR A 160 0.88 4.13 -13.14
CA THR A 160 1.19 3.84 -11.75
C THR A 160 2.19 2.71 -11.67
N ASP A 161 3.32 2.93 -11.03
CA ASP A 161 4.34 1.90 -10.87
C ASP A 161 4.61 1.65 -9.38
N TYR A 162 4.44 0.39 -8.97
CA TYR A 162 4.72 -0.06 -7.61
C TYR A 162 6.04 -0.81 -7.58
N HIS A 163 6.93 -0.44 -6.67
CA HIS A 163 8.27 -0.97 -6.54
C HIS A 163 8.61 -1.27 -5.09
N TYR A 164 9.51 -2.22 -4.89
CA TYR A 164 10.09 -2.51 -3.59
C TYR A 164 11.60 -2.72 -3.68
N MET A 165 12.29 -2.50 -2.58
CA MET A 165 13.71 -2.80 -2.39
C MET A 165 13.89 -3.48 -1.04
N LEU A 166 14.61 -4.60 -1.04
CA LEU A 166 14.95 -5.30 0.20
C LEU A 166 16.18 -4.64 0.81
N VAL A 167 16.07 -4.23 2.07
CA VAL A 167 17.14 -3.63 2.85
C VAL A 167 17.54 -4.65 3.92
N ASP A 168 18.58 -5.42 3.62
CA ASP A 168 19.25 -6.29 4.56
C ASP A 168 20.42 -5.53 5.16
N PHE A 169 20.36 -5.24 6.46
CA PHE A 169 21.38 -4.43 7.10
C PHE A 169 22.67 -5.22 7.40
N GLU A 170 22.74 -6.53 7.14
CA GLU A 170 24.00 -7.28 7.16
C GLU A 170 24.93 -6.87 6.02
N ASP A 171 24.36 -6.75 4.82
CA ASP A 171 25.08 -6.34 3.63
C ASP A 171 25.18 -4.80 3.62
N SER A 172 26.35 -4.25 3.30
CA SER A 172 26.47 -2.80 3.07
C SER A 172 25.56 -2.42 1.90
N ASP A 173 24.74 -1.38 2.07
CA ASP A 173 23.68 -0.86 1.17
C ASP A 173 24.05 -0.67 -0.33
N GLU A 174 25.30 -0.93 -0.75
CA GLU A 174 25.89 -0.60 -2.05
C GLU A 174 25.38 -1.43 -3.25
N GLY A 175 24.34 -2.27 -3.11
CA GLY A 175 23.89 -3.15 -4.19
C GLY A 175 22.38 -3.33 -4.40
N SER A 176 21.55 -2.83 -3.49
CA SER A 176 20.09 -3.09 -3.55
C SER A 176 19.43 -2.24 -4.63
N LYS A 177 18.77 -2.90 -5.59
CA LYS A 177 18.00 -2.25 -6.66
C LYS A 177 16.51 -2.37 -6.38
N TYR A 178 15.74 -1.35 -6.77
CA TYR A 178 14.30 -1.47 -6.82
C TYR A 178 13.88 -2.55 -7.81
N VAL A 179 12.90 -3.33 -7.39
CA VAL A 179 12.20 -4.32 -8.20
C VAL A 179 10.78 -3.84 -8.37
N GLN A 180 10.31 -3.74 -9.61
CA GLN A 180 8.92 -3.42 -9.91
C GLN A 180 8.04 -4.58 -9.45
N LEU A 181 7.11 -4.34 -8.53
CA LEU A 181 6.12 -5.31 -8.06
C LEU A 181 5.01 -5.50 -9.10
N CYS A 182 4.44 -4.39 -9.55
CA CYS A 182 3.50 -4.32 -10.66
C CYS A 182 3.44 -2.90 -11.21
N SER A 183 2.87 -2.74 -12.40
CA SER A 183 2.50 -1.42 -12.89
C SER A 183 1.17 -1.41 -13.60
N PHE A 184 0.60 -0.24 -13.69
CA PHE A 184 -0.61 0.08 -14.42
C PHE A 184 -0.24 1.03 -15.54
N ASP A 185 -0.57 0.61 -16.76
CA ASP A 185 -0.28 1.32 -18.01
C ASP A 185 -1.48 1.10 -18.92
N ASP A 186 -2.16 2.18 -19.30
CA ASP A 186 -3.23 2.14 -20.29
C ASP A 186 -4.37 1.14 -19.96
N ASP A 187 -4.87 1.13 -18.72
CA ASP A 187 -5.93 0.21 -18.23
C ASP A 187 -5.49 -1.25 -18.01
N VAL A 188 -4.19 -1.53 -18.17
CA VAL A 188 -3.63 -2.88 -18.02
C VAL A 188 -2.68 -2.95 -16.83
N ILE A 189 -2.93 -3.88 -15.89
CA ILE A 189 -1.96 -4.19 -14.83
C ILE A 189 -0.95 -5.25 -15.28
N LYS A 190 0.33 -4.87 -15.27
CA LYS A 190 1.48 -5.76 -15.47
C LYS A 190 1.86 -6.37 -14.12
N THR A 191 1.69 -7.69 -13.97
CA THR A 191 1.78 -8.41 -12.68
C THR A 191 2.85 -9.49 -12.65
N SER A 192 3.83 -9.45 -13.56
CA SER A 192 4.87 -10.48 -13.67
C SER A 192 5.59 -10.75 -12.34
N ASN A 193 5.78 -9.71 -11.51
CA ASN A 193 6.42 -9.81 -10.20
C ASN A 193 5.44 -9.82 -9.02
N LEU A 194 4.12 -9.68 -9.25
CA LEU A 194 3.07 -9.85 -8.25
C LEU A 194 2.54 -11.29 -8.31
N ASN A 195 3.31 -12.21 -7.72
CA ASN A 195 3.02 -13.65 -7.76
C ASN A 195 3.35 -14.34 -6.43
N LYS A 196 2.88 -15.59 -6.26
CA LYS A 196 3.06 -16.40 -5.04
C LYS A 196 4.54 -16.50 -4.60
N THR A 197 5.46 -16.59 -5.55
CA THR A 197 6.91 -16.70 -5.27
C THR A 197 7.46 -15.39 -4.69
N ALA A 198 7.08 -14.25 -5.27
CA ALA A 198 7.47 -12.93 -4.77
C ALA A 198 6.89 -12.68 -3.38
N VAL A 199 5.60 -12.96 -3.17
CA VAL A 199 4.94 -12.86 -1.86
C VAL A 199 5.66 -13.70 -0.82
N ALA A 200 5.95 -14.97 -1.14
CA ALA A 200 6.67 -15.86 -0.24
C ALA A 200 8.07 -15.33 0.12
N LYS A 201 8.78 -14.73 -0.84
CA LYS A 201 10.09 -14.11 -0.63
C LYS A 201 9.99 -12.90 0.29
N LEU A 202 9.08 -11.97 0.01
CA LEU A 202 8.86 -10.76 0.82
C LEU A 202 8.50 -11.12 2.26
N ARG A 203 7.57 -12.06 2.45
CA ARG A 203 7.17 -12.53 3.78
C ARG A 203 8.31 -13.22 4.51
N LYS A 204 9.05 -14.11 3.84
CA LYS A 204 10.21 -14.76 4.43
C LYS A 204 11.26 -13.74 4.87
N PHE A 205 11.47 -12.71 4.06
CA PHE A 205 12.41 -11.64 4.36
C PHE A 205 11.98 -10.82 5.59
N LEU A 206 10.71 -10.39 5.63
CA LEU A 206 10.20 -9.52 6.70
C LEU A 206 9.92 -10.27 8.02
N TYR A 207 9.39 -11.50 7.95
CA TYR A 207 8.94 -12.28 9.11
C TYR A 207 9.86 -13.44 9.47
N GLY A 208 10.95 -13.66 8.74
CA GLY A 208 11.85 -14.80 8.94
C GLY A 208 11.30 -16.13 8.41
N GLY A 209 10.12 -16.15 7.78
CA GLY A 209 9.59 -17.35 7.10
C GLY A 209 8.22 -17.15 6.47
N ASN A 210 7.73 -18.19 5.78
CA ASN A 210 6.44 -18.17 5.06
C ASN A 210 5.62 -19.46 5.22
N THR A 211 5.79 -20.17 6.33
CA THR A 211 5.04 -21.40 6.59
C THR A 211 3.61 -21.08 7.04
N LYS A 212 2.70 -22.06 6.97
CA LYS A 212 1.32 -21.91 7.47
C LYS A 212 1.28 -21.44 8.93
N LYS A 213 2.18 -21.96 9.77
CA LYS A 213 2.31 -21.56 11.18
C LYS A 213 2.69 -20.08 11.32
N ILE A 214 3.63 -19.60 10.51
CA ILE A 214 4.04 -18.18 10.53
C ILE A 214 2.90 -17.29 10.07
N LYS A 215 2.16 -17.67 9.01
CA LYS A 215 0.97 -16.93 8.56
C LYS A 215 -0.12 -16.82 9.63
N GLN A 216 -0.28 -17.84 10.46
CA GLN A 216 -1.22 -17.81 11.61
C GLN A 216 -0.75 -16.89 12.74
N GLN A 217 0.56 -16.68 12.90
CA GLN A 217 1.14 -15.80 13.92
C GLN A 217 1.27 -14.35 13.44
N THR A 218 1.34 -14.15 12.13
CA THR A 218 1.38 -12.83 11.50
C THR A 218 0.05 -12.57 10.81
N CYS A 219 0.00 -12.58 9.48
CA CYS A 219 -1.23 -12.36 8.71
C CYS A 219 -1.29 -13.27 7.48
N SER A 220 -2.44 -13.30 6.83
CA SER A 220 -2.60 -14.00 5.56
C SER A 220 -1.77 -13.36 4.44
N ASP A 221 -1.59 -14.06 3.32
CA ASP A 221 -0.91 -13.48 2.14
C ASP A 221 -1.72 -12.32 1.55
N LYS A 222 -3.05 -12.39 1.65
CA LYS A 222 -3.97 -11.33 1.22
C LYS A 222 -3.70 -10.08 2.04
N ASP A 223 -3.81 -10.16 3.37
CA ASP A 223 -3.68 -9.00 4.24
C ASP A 223 -2.28 -8.40 4.19
N PHE A 224 -1.25 -9.24 4.04
CA PHE A 224 0.12 -8.78 3.81
C PHE A 224 0.28 -7.96 2.54
N LEU A 225 -0.31 -8.41 1.43
CA LEU A 225 -0.30 -7.64 0.19
C LEU A 225 -1.10 -6.35 0.34
N LEU A 226 -2.29 -6.39 0.95
CA LEU A 226 -3.09 -5.18 1.23
C LEU A 226 -2.26 -4.15 2.02
N LEU A 227 -1.58 -4.59 3.09
CA LEU A 227 -0.71 -3.74 3.90
C LEU A 227 0.48 -3.19 3.11
N LEU A 228 1.11 -3.99 2.25
CA LEU A 228 2.20 -3.52 1.39
C LEU A 228 1.72 -2.43 0.43
N PHE A 229 0.58 -2.62 -0.23
CA PHE A 229 0.02 -1.62 -1.14
C PHE A 229 -0.48 -0.37 -0.41
N GLY A 230 -1.19 -0.53 0.71
CA GLY A 230 -1.61 0.61 1.56
C GLY A 230 -0.43 1.40 2.09
N SER A 231 0.68 0.74 2.45
CA SER A 231 1.90 1.43 2.90
C SER A 231 2.52 2.33 1.82
N MET A 232 2.12 2.16 0.56
CA MET A 232 2.57 2.98 -0.57
C MET A 232 1.60 4.11 -0.92
N GLY A 233 0.51 4.32 -0.16
CA GLY A 233 -0.54 5.28 -0.50
C GLY A 233 -1.25 4.90 -1.78
N SER A 234 -1.83 3.69 -1.82
CA SER A 234 -2.51 3.20 -3.03
C SER A 234 -3.85 3.91 -3.21
N THR A 235 -4.08 4.48 -4.39
CA THR A 235 -5.31 5.20 -4.70
C THR A 235 -6.45 4.28 -5.13
N ASP A 236 -6.46 3.02 -4.70
CA ASP A 236 -7.53 2.06 -4.99
C ASP A 236 -8.51 2.02 -3.80
N GLU A 237 -9.72 2.51 -4.01
CA GLU A 237 -10.81 2.57 -3.02
C GLU A 237 -11.30 1.20 -2.48
N HIS A 238 -10.70 0.09 -2.93
CA HIS A 238 -10.91 -1.24 -2.37
C HIS A 238 -9.79 -1.74 -1.49
N LEU A 239 -8.65 -1.07 -1.53
CA LEU A 239 -7.56 -1.20 -0.56
C LEU A 239 -7.79 -0.25 0.62
N GLU A 240 -8.50 0.86 0.39
CA GLU A 240 -8.88 1.87 1.38
C GLU A 240 -10.35 2.26 1.13
N ASP A 241 -11.27 2.26 2.10
CA ASP A 241 -12.58 2.90 1.83
C ASP A 241 -12.35 4.41 1.66
N ASP A 242 -12.11 4.87 0.43
CA ASP A 242 -11.76 6.25 0.13
C ASP A 242 -13.00 7.13 -0.09
N ALA A 243 -12.82 8.42 0.18
CA ALA A 243 -13.73 9.50 -0.16
C ALA A 243 -13.48 9.94 -1.62
N LYS A 244 -14.45 9.67 -2.50
CA LYS A 244 -14.58 10.08 -3.92
C LYS A 244 -13.74 9.30 -4.95
N ASP A 245 -14.40 8.32 -5.58
CA ASP A 245 -14.35 7.97 -7.02
C ASP A 245 -12.99 7.83 -7.74
N ALA A 246 -11.91 7.46 -7.05
CA ALA A 246 -10.65 7.04 -7.69
C ALA A 246 -10.54 5.51 -7.72
N CYS A 247 -11.06 4.88 -8.78
CA CYS A 247 -10.72 3.49 -9.12
C CYS A 247 -9.45 3.48 -9.98
N LEU A 248 -8.39 2.82 -9.52
CA LEU A 248 -7.21 2.56 -10.36
C LEU A 248 -7.53 1.53 -11.46
N GLY A 249 -7.85 2.03 -12.65
CA GLY A 249 -8.09 1.23 -13.84
C GLY A 249 -9.46 0.58 -13.91
N TRP A 250 -9.55 -0.49 -14.71
CA TRP A 250 -10.81 -1.19 -14.93
C TRP A 250 -11.33 -1.80 -13.63
N THR A 251 -12.58 -1.46 -13.31
CA THR A 251 -13.31 -2.00 -12.16
C THR A 251 -14.58 -2.67 -12.64
N TRP A 252 -14.78 -3.91 -12.21
CA TRP A 252 -16.01 -4.63 -12.44
C TRP A 252 -16.95 -4.40 -11.27
N VAL A 253 -18.15 -3.90 -11.57
CA VAL A 253 -19.17 -3.52 -10.59
C VAL A 253 -20.39 -4.44 -10.77
N PRO A 254 -20.35 -5.67 -10.21
CA PRO A 254 -21.42 -6.66 -10.42
C PRO A 254 -22.78 -6.22 -9.84
N SER A 255 -22.80 -5.24 -8.93
CA SER A 255 -24.02 -4.66 -8.38
C SER A 255 -24.81 -3.81 -9.39
N ASN A 256 -24.17 -3.34 -10.47
CA ASN A 256 -24.80 -2.48 -11.48
C ASN A 256 -25.38 -3.26 -12.67
N ASP A 257 -25.19 -4.58 -12.70
CA ASP A 257 -25.72 -5.48 -13.72
C ASP A 257 -26.68 -6.48 -13.05
N ASP A 258 -27.98 -6.28 -13.25
CA ASP A 258 -29.03 -7.07 -12.60
C ASP A 258 -28.90 -8.57 -12.89
N ASP A 259 -28.51 -8.95 -14.11
CA ASP A 259 -28.34 -10.36 -14.49
C ASP A 259 -27.16 -11.00 -13.75
N THR A 260 -26.03 -10.28 -13.68
CA THR A 260 -24.85 -10.72 -12.92
C THR A 260 -25.14 -10.78 -11.43
N LYS A 261 -25.83 -9.77 -10.90
CA LYS A 261 -26.23 -9.69 -9.49
C LYS A 261 -27.14 -10.86 -9.11
N GLU A 262 -28.19 -11.12 -9.90
CA GLU A 262 -29.11 -12.23 -9.68
C GLU A 262 -28.40 -13.58 -9.77
N LYS A 263 -27.49 -13.75 -10.74
CA LYS A 263 -26.66 -14.95 -10.86
C LYS A 263 -25.82 -15.19 -9.60
N LEU A 264 -25.08 -14.17 -9.13
CA LEU A 264 -24.25 -14.29 -7.93
C LEU A 264 -25.08 -14.58 -6.67
N PHE A 265 -26.25 -13.95 -6.56
CA PHE A 265 -27.22 -14.22 -5.49
C PHE A 265 -27.68 -15.69 -5.49
N ASN A 266 -28.07 -16.21 -6.65
CA ASN A 266 -28.49 -17.60 -6.81
C ASN A 266 -27.37 -18.61 -6.50
N LEU A 267 -26.11 -18.23 -6.76
CA LEU A 267 -24.92 -18.99 -6.38
C LEU A 267 -24.58 -18.88 -4.88
N LYS A 268 -25.34 -18.08 -4.11
CA LYS A 268 -25.09 -17.81 -2.69
C LYS A 268 -23.70 -17.21 -2.44
N ALA A 269 -23.18 -16.42 -3.39
CA ALA A 269 -21.88 -15.78 -3.27
C ALA A 269 -21.93 -14.66 -2.21
N PRO A 270 -21.08 -14.67 -1.17
CA PRO A 270 -21.04 -13.61 -0.16
C PRO A 270 -20.60 -12.28 -0.76
N GLU A 271 -21.05 -11.16 -0.19
CA GLU A 271 -20.82 -9.81 -0.76
C GLU A 271 -19.34 -9.41 -0.84
N ASP A 272 -18.53 -9.82 0.13
CA ASP A 272 -17.13 -9.38 0.30
C ASP A 272 -16.08 -10.27 -0.38
N ASP A 273 -16.50 -11.22 -1.22
CA ASP A 273 -15.61 -12.21 -1.85
C ASP A 273 -14.84 -13.09 -0.83
N ASP A 274 -15.45 -13.34 0.33
CA ASP A 274 -14.99 -14.33 1.31
C ASP A 274 -15.59 -15.70 1.00
N GLU A 275 -14.76 -16.75 0.89
CA GLU A 275 -15.23 -18.13 0.69
C GLU A 275 -16.10 -18.65 1.84
N ASN A 276 -15.92 -18.12 3.05
CA ASN A 276 -16.69 -18.48 4.23
C ASN A 276 -17.68 -17.39 4.66
N GLY A 277 -17.87 -16.36 3.83
CA GLY A 277 -18.79 -15.26 4.11
C GLY A 277 -20.25 -15.71 4.23
N VAL A 278 -21.08 -14.88 4.85
CA VAL A 278 -22.50 -15.17 5.01
C VAL A 278 -23.19 -15.06 3.64
N PRO A 279 -23.92 -16.10 3.19
CA PRO A 279 -24.70 -16.02 1.97
C PRO A 279 -25.78 -14.94 2.02
N PRO A 280 -26.07 -14.28 0.89
CA PRO A 280 -27.15 -13.31 0.83
C PRO A 280 -28.51 -14.01 1.01
N THR A 281 -29.46 -13.29 1.63
CA THR A 281 -30.80 -13.82 1.93
C THR A 281 -31.89 -13.14 1.10
N THR A 282 -31.68 -11.90 0.67
CA THR A 282 -32.64 -11.10 -0.09
C THR A 282 -31.94 -10.35 -1.22
N LEU A 283 -32.40 -10.51 -2.46
CA LEU A 283 -31.74 -9.98 -3.66
C LEU A 283 -31.71 -8.44 -3.70
N ASP A 284 -32.77 -7.79 -3.22
CA ASP A 284 -32.89 -6.33 -3.12
C ASP A 284 -31.81 -5.70 -2.24
N LYS A 285 -31.39 -6.42 -1.19
CA LYS A 285 -30.33 -5.96 -0.26
C LYS A 285 -28.95 -6.49 -0.60
N TYR A 286 -28.85 -7.42 -1.55
CA TYR A 286 -27.58 -7.99 -1.94
C TYR A 286 -26.74 -6.96 -2.69
N TYR A 287 -25.51 -6.69 -2.24
CA TYR A 287 -24.61 -5.75 -2.91
C TYR A 287 -23.23 -6.37 -3.08
N PRO A 288 -23.03 -7.22 -4.12
CA PRO A 288 -21.74 -7.84 -4.36
C PRO A 288 -20.68 -6.76 -4.60
N ARG A 289 -19.56 -6.87 -3.88
CA ARG A 289 -18.51 -5.85 -3.87
C ARG A 289 -17.88 -5.69 -5.25
N ARG A 290 -17.62 -4.44 -5.64
CA ARG A 290 -16.81 -4.11 -6.83
C ARG A 290 -15.40 -4.72 -6.71
N CYS A 291 -14.82 -5.06 -7.85
CA CYS A 291 -13.49 -5.67 -7.94
C CYS A 291 -12.66 -4.95 -9.01
N SER A 292 -11.61 -4.26 -8.57
CA SER A 292 -10.61 -3.66 -9.47
C SER A 292 -9.65 -4.73 -10.01
N TRP A 293 -9.02 -4.43 -11.16
CA TRP A 293 -8.01 -5.33 -11.74
C TRP A 293 -6.80 -5.52 -10.79
N LEU A 294 -6.44 -4.50 -10.00
CA LEU A 294 -5.43 -4.60 -8.94
C LEU A 294 -5.88 -5.52 -7.80
N ARG A 295 -7.10 -5.35 -7.28
CA ARG A 295 -7.66 -6.24 -6.24
C ARG A 295 -7.67 -7.68 -6.70
N TYR A 296 -8.14 -7.97 -7.91
CA TYR A 296 -8.12 -9.31 -8.48
C TYR A 296 -6.69 -9.89 -8.53
N ALA A 297 -5.71 -9.10 -8.97
CA ALA A 297 -4.31 -9.52 -9.02
C ALA A 297 -3.74 -9.85 -7.63
N ILE A 298 -4.07 -9.03 -6.61
CA ILE A 298 -3.70 -9.27 -5.20
C ILE A 298 -4.32 -10.58 -4.71
N LEU A 299 -5.63 -10.77 -4.88
CA LEU A 299 -6.34 -11.98 -4.45
C LEU A 299 -5.79 -13.22 -5.16
N LYS A 300 -5.49 -13.13 -6.45
CA LYS A 300 -4.86 -14.21 -7.22
C LYS A 300 -3.46 -14.54 -6.72
N ALA A 301 -2.62 -13.52 -6.45
CA ALA A 301 -1.27 -13.71 -5.93
C ALA A 301 -1.27 -14.29 -4.49
N ALA A 302 -2.31 -13.99 -3.71
CA ALA A 302 -2.51 -14.48 -2.35
C ALA A 302 -3.24 -15.84 -2.25
N ASP A 303 -3.67 -16.42 -3.37
CA ASP A 303 -4.54 -17.62 -3.38
C ASP A 303 -5.85 -17.44 -2.60
N ALA A 304 -6.42 -16.23 -2.68
CA ALA A 304 -7.57 -15.79 -1.91
C ALA A 304 -8.75 -15.36 -2.81
N LEU A 305 -8.84 -15.91 -4.03
CA LEU A 305 -9.95 -15.63 -4.95
C LEU A 305 -11.23 -16.29 -4.41
N GLY A 306 -12.17 -15.46 -3.97
CA GLY A 306 -13.46 -15.92 -3.51
C GLY A 306 -14.45 -16.28 -4.63
N PRO A 307 -15.72 -16.53 -4.28
CA PRO A 307 -16.76 -16.90 -5.23
C PRO A 307 -17.08 -15.80 -6.24
N ILE A 308 -17.02 -14.52 -5.86
CA ILE A 308 -17.32 -13.39 -6.75
C ILE A 308 -16.19 -13.22 -7.75
N SER A 309 -14.93 -13.18 -7.29
CA SER A 309 -13.78 -12.90 -8.15
C SER A 309 -13.55 -13.94 -9.26
N LYS A 310 -14.11 -15.15 -9.15
CA LYS A 310 -14.10 -16.17 -10.22
C LYS A 310 -14.92 -15.76 -11.44
N HIS A 311 -15.84 -14.82 -11.29
CA HIS A 311 -16.69 -14.28 -12.35
C HIS A 311 -16.16 -12.96 -12.92
N TYR A 312 -15.04 -12.46 -12.40
CA TYR A 312 -14.42 -11.25 -12.87
C TYR A 312 -14.02 -11.37 -14.34
N GLN A 313 -14.34 -10.31 -15.10
CA GLN A 313 -13.98 -10.21 -16.50
C GLN A 313 -12.79 -9.26 -16.65
N PRO A 314 -11.73 -9.66 -17.36
CA PRO A 314 -10.63 -8.75 -17.64
C PRO A 314 -11.12 -7.55 -18.45
N PRO A 315 -10.38 -6.42 -18.41
CA PRO A 315 -10.66 -5.31 -19.29
C PRO A 315 -10.80 -5.82 -20.74
N PRO A 316 -11.78 -5.35 -21.51
CA PRO A 316 -11.86 -5.69 -22.91
C PRO A 316 -10.54 -5.31 -23.57
N GLU A 317 -10.00 -6.18 -24.43
CA GLU A 317 -8.85 -5.82 -25.26
C GLU A 317 -9.18 -4.49 -25.94
N LYS A 318 -8.31 -3.47 -25.77
CA LYS A 318 -8.41 -2.20 -26.49
C LYS A 318 -8.41 -2.54 -27.98
N LYS A 319 -9.60 -2.73 -28.58
CA LYS A 319 -9.76 -2.59 -30.01
C LYS A 319 -9.36 -1.16 -30.26
N ALA A 320 -8.26 -0.95 -30.98
CA ALA A 320 -7.82 0.36 -31.41
C ALA A 320 -9.06 1.12 -31.85
N SER A 321 -9.51 2.07 -31.03
CA SER A 321 -10.68 2.85 -31.40
C SER A 321 -10.22 3.63 -32.63
N PRO A 322 -10.91 3.51 -33.79
CA PRO A 322 -10.62 4.40 -34.89
C PRO A 322 -10.76 5.80 -34.31
N ALA A 323 -9.72 6.61 -34.49
CA ALA A 323 -9.70 7.99 -34.03
C ALA A 323 -11.09 8.58 -34.31
N ARG A 324 -11.82 8.99 -33.25
CA ARG A 324 -13.03 9.78 -33.42
C ARG A 324 -12.56 11.03 -34.14
N GLY A 325 -12.72 11.05 -35.46
CA GLY A 325 -12.66 12.27 -36.23
C GLY A 325 -13.68 13.19 -35.58
N TYR A 326 -13.20 14.27 -34.99
CA TYR A 326 -14.05 15.40 -34.70
C TYR A 326 -14.55 15.88 -36.07
N ASP A 327 -15.78 15.50 -36.39
CA ASP A 327 -16.52 16.13 -37.46
C ASP A 327 -16.90 17.52 -36.92
N ASP A 328 -16.14 18.52 -37.33
CA ASP A 328 -16.43 19.94 -37.12
C ASP A 328 -17.72 20.29 -37.88
N SER A 329 -18.87 19.95 -37.32
CA SER A 329 -20.17 20.50 -37.73
C SER A 329 -21.24 20.29 -36.66
N ASP A 330 -21.36 21.26 -35.76
CA ASP A 330 -22.64 21.96 -35.48
C ASP A 330 -22.52 22.80 -34.20
N SER A 331 -22.09 24.05 -34.38
CA SER A 331 -22.35 25.12 -33.42
C SER A 331 -23.81 25.58 -33.55
N GLY A 332 -24.73 24.72 -33.12
CA GLY A 332 -26.13 25.07 -32.84
C GLY A 332 -26.23 25.68 -31.44
N GLY A 333 -26.65 26.93 -31.37
CA GLY A 333 -26.59 27.78 -30.19
C GLY A 333 -27.38 27.31 -28.97
N TYR A 334 -26.87 27.75 -27.82
CA TYR A 334 -27.53 27.77 -26.52
C TYR A 334 -28.98 28.25 -26.59
N SER A 335 -29.88 27.49 -25.97
CA SER A 335 -31.05 28.07 -25.31
C SER A 335 -31.27 27.32 -24.00
N SER A 336 -30.99 28.04 -22.91
CA SER A 336 -31.39 27.73 -21.56
C SER A 336 -32.91 27.68 -21.48
N ASP A 337 -33.49 26.63 -20.91
CA ASP A 337 -34.63 26.73 -19.99
C ASP A 337 -35.03 25.35 -19.41
N GLY A 338 -35.20 25.33 -18.09
CA GLY A 338 -36.23 24.52 -17.43
C GLY A 338 -35.87 23.10 -16.99
N TYR A 339 -35.28 22.97 -15.79
CA TYR A 339 -35.50 21.79 -14.94
C TYR A 339 -36.44 22.17 -13.78
N GLN A 340 -37.60 21.53 -13.72
CA GLN A 340 -38.43 21.38 -12.52
C GLN A 340 -38.73 19.89 -12.34
N TRP A 341 -38.25 19.38 -11.19
CA TRP A 341 -38.53 18.13 -10.45
C TRP A 341 -38.38 16.79 -11.17
#